data_AF-A0AAW1W6F5-F1
#
_entry.id   AF-A0AAW1W6F5-F1
#
_cell.length_a   1.000
_cell.length_b   1.000
_cell.length_c   1.000
_cell.angle_alpha   90.00
_cell.angle_beta   90.00
_cell.angle_gamma   90.00
#
_symmetry.space_group_name_H-M   'P 1'
#
loop_
_entity.id
_entity.type
_entity.pdbx_description
1 polymer ?
#
loop_
_entity_poly.entity_id
_entity_poly.type
_entity_poly.pdbx_seq_one_letter_code
_entity_poly.pdbx_strand_id
1 'polypeptide(L)'
;MGPRWKGKGSKGKALAEPMSKIVLQLQSSLIQSSSEGLLCGCSVLLSVEAEQAHLLNRSCFDEPMVTAEKNKQWFELSMEEAFYLCYALKCLNIVEDQCPKSDDQLWQCMKSRSALFPYLYKAYSHLRMKNWVVMSGITYGADFVAYRHHPELVHSEYAVIV
;
A
#
# COMPACT_ATOMS: atom_id res chain seq x y z
N MET A 1 -8.03 -21.73 -12.28
CA MET A 1 -6.60 -21.43 -12.55
C MET A 1 -5.92 -21.13 -11.23
N GLY A 2 -4.75 -21.72 -10.96
CA GLY A 2 -3.96 -21.47 -9.74
C GLY A 2 -2.82 -20.48 -9.98
N PRO A 3 -2.11 -20.03 -8.93
CA PRO A 3 -1.04 -19.03 -9.05
C PRO A 3 0.12 -19.52 -9.94
N ARG A 4 0.68 -18.61 -10.75
CA ARG A 4 1.86 -18.85 -11.58
C ARG A 4 3.13 -18.53 -10.79
N TRP A 5 3.79 -19.56 -10.27
CA TRP A 5 4.99 -19.42 -9.44
C TRP A 5 6.25 -19.13 -10.26
N LYS A 6 7.12 -18.24 -9.76
CA LYS A 6 8.39 -17.89 -10.42
C LYS A 6 9.50 -18.94 -10.23
N GLY A 7 9.44 -19.77 -9.18
CA GLY A 7 10.50 -20.72 -8.88
C GLY A 7 10.08 -21.89 -7.99
N LYS A 8 10.95 -22.91 -7.91
CA LYS A 8 10.79 -24.03 -6.98
C LYS A 8 10.90 -23.49 -5.55
N GLY A 9 9.91 -23.80 -4.71
CA GLY A 9 9.84 -23.34 -3.32
C GLY A 9 9.08 -22.03 -3.08
N SER A 10 8.73 -21.26 -4.12
CA SER A 10 7.95 -20.02 -3.98
C SER A 10 6.59 -20.28 -3.31
N LYS A 11 5.94 -21.39 -3.66
CA LYS A 11 4.68 -21.83 -3.03
C LYS A 11 4.83 -22.07 -1.53
N GLY A 12 5.92 -22.71 -1.11
CA GLY A 12 6.19 -22.98 0.31
C GLY A 12 6.38 -21.69 1.09
N LYS A 13 7.19 -20.76 0.57
CA LYS A 13 7.41 -19.43 1.17
C LYS A 13 6.10 -18.64 1.31
N ALA A 14 5.29 -18.61 0.26
CA ALA A 14 4.01 -17.90 0.25
C ALA A 14 2.98 -18.46 1.25
N LEU A 15 3.01 -19.77 1.51
CA LEU A 15 2.12 -20.42 2.48
C LEU A 15 2.61 -20.26 3.93
N ALA A 16 3.93 -20.22 4.14
CA ALA A 16 4.51 -19.99 5.46
C ALA A 16 4.21 -18.56 5.97
N GLU A 17 4.16 -17.60 5.06
CA GLU A 17 3.96 -16.18 5.38
C GLU A 17 2.83 -15.59 4.52
N PRO A 18 1.56 -15.87 4.88
CA PRO A 18 0.42 -15.38 4.11
C PRO A 18 0.30 -13.86 4.22
N MET A 19 -0.11 -13.22 3.12
CA MET A 19 -0.21 -11.76 3.01
C MET A 19 -1.09 -11.15 4.11
N SER A 20 -2.18 -11.82 4.48
CA SER A 20 -3.07 -11.39 5.56
C SER A 20 -2.34 -11.26 6.90
N LYS A 21 -1.42 -12.17 7.21
CA LYS A 21 -0.62 -12.11 8.45
C LYS A 21 0.36 -10.95 8.42
N ILE A 22 1.00 -10.70 7.28
CA ILE A 22 1.95 -9.60 7.11
C ILE A 22 1.23 -8.25 7.25
N VAL A 23 0.06 -8.09 6.62
CA VAL A 23 -0.76 -6.88 6.73
C VAL A 23 -1.24 -6.64 8.17
N LEU A 24 -1.64 -7.69 8.90
CA LEU A 24 -2.01 -7.56 10.31
C LEU A 24 -0.83 -7.15 11.21
N GLN A 25 0.37 -7.66 10.93
CA GLN A 25 1.59 -7.24 11.63
C GLN A 25 1.91 -5.77 11.34
N LEU A 26 1.84 -5.36 10.06
CA LEU A 26 2.02 -3.97 9.66
C LEU A 26 1.02 -3.06 10.38
N GLN A 27 -0.26 -3.41 10.33
CA GLN A 27 -1.34 -2.65 10.98
C GLN A 27 -1.04 -2.45 12.48
N SER A 28 -0.65 -3.53 13.18
CA SER A 28 -0.36 -3.48 14.61
C SER A 28 0.86 -2.59 14.92
N SER A 29 1.92 -2.70 14.11
CA SER A 29 3.13 -1.90 14.26
C SER A 29 2.88 -0.41 14.02
N LEU A 30 2.12 -0.06 12.98
CA LEU A 30 1.79 1.34 12.67
C LEU A 30 0.91 1.97 13.77
N ILE A 31 -0.08 1.23 14.29
CA ILE A 31 -0.92 1.67 15.42
C ILE A 31 -0.07 1.94 16.66
N GLN A 32 0.86 1.04 17.00
CA GLN A 32 1.73 1.20 18.17
C GLN A 32 2.63 2.43 18.09
N SER A 33 3.13 2.74 16.90
CA SER A 33 3.99 3.91 16.66
C SER A 33 3.24 5.24 16.51
N SER A 34 1.90 5.22 16.43
CA SER A 34 1.09 6.38 16.03
C SER A 34 1.63 7.04 14.74
N SER A 35 1.89 6.23 13.71
CA SER A 35 2.50 6.70 12.47
C SER A 35 1.67 7.79 11.78
N GLU A 36 2.36 8.80 11.27
CA GLU A 36 1.78 9.94 10.55
C GLU A 36 2.33 9.99 9.12
N GLY A 37 1.42 10.19 8.16
CA GLY A 37 1.73 10.42 6.75
C GLY A 37 1.47 11.87 6.37
N LEU A 38 2.44 12.53 5.74
CA LEU A 38 2.31 13.89 5.25
C LEU A 38 1.74 13.89 3.83
N LEU A 39 0.55 14.43 3.65
CA LEU A 39 -0.07 14.59 2.34
C LEU A 39 0.61 15.74 1.58
N CYS A 40 1.26 15.42 0.46
CA CYS A 40 1.99 16.37 -0.39
C CYS A 40 1.57 16.18 -1.85
N GLY A 41 0.83 17.14 -2.42
CA GLY A 41 0.33 17.01 -3.79
C GLY A 41 -0.51 15.74 -3.99
N CYS A 42 -0.19 14.89 -4.96
CA CYS A 42 -0.96 13.67 -5.24
C CYS A 42 -0.41 12.41 -4.54
N SER A 43 0.49 12.56 -3.56
CA SER A 43 1.06 11.43 -2.80
C SER A 43 1.14 11.73 -1.31
N VAL A 44 1.35 10.69 -0.51
CA VAL A 44 1.51 10.78 0.94
C VAL A 44 2.89 10.25 1.31
N LEU A 45 3.68 11.08 1.99
CA LEU A 45 5.00 10.72 2.47
C LEU A 45 4.90 10.13 3.87
N LEU A 46 5.41 8.92 4.03
CA LEU A 46 5.43 8.21 5.30
C LEU A 46 6.87 7.98 5.75
N SER A 47 7.23 8.50 6.92
CA SER A 47 8.51 8.18 7.56
C SER A 47 8.33 7.03 8.55
N VAL A 48 9.10 5.96 8.38
CA VAL A 48 8.99 4.75 9.21
C VAL A 48 10.34 4.28 9.71
N GLU A 49 10.30 3.47 10.78
CA GLU A 49 11.46 2.75 11.31
C GLU A 49 11.79 1.51 10.46
N ALA A 50 12.97 0.93 10.67
CA ALA A 50 13.47 -0.20 9.88
C ALA A 50 12.54 -1.44 9.93
N GLU A 51 11.91 -1.72 11.08
CA GLU A 51 10.98 -2.85 11.21
C GLU A 51 9.70 -2.63 10.38
N GLN A 52 9.13 -1.44 10.46
CA GLN A 52 7.96 -1.03 9.69
C GLN A 52 8.25 -0.99 8.20
N ALA A 53 9.42 -0.47 7.80
CA ALA A 53 9.88 -0.49 6.44
C ALA A 53 9.99 -1.91 5.89
N HIS A 54 10.50 -2.86 6.68
CA HIS A 54 10.51 -4.26 6.30
C HIS A 54 9.10 -4.83 6.12
N LEU A 55 8.14 -4.46 6.97
CA LEU A 55 6.73 -4.88 6.83
C LEU A 55 6.04 -4.24 5.62
N LEU A 56 6.28 -2.96 5.31
CA LEU A 56 5.75 -2.27 4.13
C LEU A 56 6.22 -2.94 2.85
N ASN A 57 7.54 -3.15 2.72
CA ASN A 57 8.11 -3.86 1.57
C ASN A 57 7.48 -5.24 1.38
N ARG A 58 7.31 -6.00 2.48
CA ARG A 58 6.74 -7.35 2.43
C ARG A 58 5.23 -7.39 2.14
N SER A 59 4.50 -6.34 2.48
CA SER A 59 3.07 -6.21 2.18
C SER A 59 2.79 -5.53 0.83
N CYS A 60 3.86 -5.12 0.15
CA CYS A 60 3.85 -4.43 -1.14
C CYS A 60 2.91 -3.22 -1.12
N PHE A 61 3.00 -2.42 -0.06
CA PHE A 61 2.59 -1.03 -0.15
C PHE A 61 3.80 -0.23 -0.60
N ASP A 62 3.56 0.78 -1.44
CA ASP A 62 4.49 1.88 -1.71
C ASP A 62 5.70 1.57 -2.59
N GLU A 63 6.37 2.64 -3.01
CA GLU A 63 7.74 2.59 -3.51
C GLU A 63 8.69 3.21 -2.47
N PRO A 64 9.76 2.50 -2.06
CA PRO A 64 10.73 3.04 -1.10
C PRO A 64 11.53 4.19 -1.71
N MET A 65 11.62 5.31 -0.99
CA MET A 65 12.46 6.43 -1.41
C MET A 65 13.90 6.23 -0.91
N VAL A 66 14.87 6.49 -1.79
CA VAL A 66 16.30 6.45 -1.43
C VAL A 66 16.55 7.53 -0.37
N THR A 67 16.83 7.10 0.86
CA THR A 67 17.10 8.00 1.98
C THR A 67 18.58 7.91 2.38
N ALA A 68 19.21 9.06 2.66
CA ALA A 68 20.60 9.13 3.15
C ALA A 68 20.72 8.92 4.68
N GLU A 69 19.60 8.92 5.40
CA GLU A 69 19.55 8.81 6.85
C GLU A 69 19.56 7.36 7.32
N LYS A 70 20.41 7.02 8.30
CA LYS A 70 20.65 5.63 8.72
C LYS A 70 19.50 4.97 9.48
N ASN A 71 18.57 5.74 10.06
CA ASN A 71 17.59 5.22 11.02
C ASN A 71 16.12 5.39 10.59
N LYS A 72 15.81 6.23 9.60
CA LYS A 72 14.44 6.45 9.10
C LYS A 72 14.41 6.28 7.60
N GLN A 73 13.40 5.57 7.12
CA GLN A 73 13.16 5.35 5.70
C GLN A 73 11.88 6.06 5.31
N TRP A 74 11.91 6.76 4.18
CA TRP A 74 10.73 7.41 3.62
C TRP A 74 10.11 6.53 2.55
N PHE A 75 8.79 6.46 2.58
CA PHE A 75 7.98 5.77 1.58
C PHE A 75 7.00 6.78 0.97
N GLU A 76 6.81 6.66 -0.33
CA GLU A 76 5.79 7.40 -1.05
C GLU A 76 4.59 6.48 -1.30
N LEU A 77 3.47 6.79 -0.65
CA LEU A 77 2.18 6.15 -0.85
C LEU A 77 1.39 6.88 -1.92
N SER A 78 0.71 6.13 -2.78
CA SER A 78 -0.39 6.69 -3.57
C SER A 78 -1.55 7.13 -2.68
N MET A 79 -2.43 8.01 -3.18
CA MET A 79 -3.62 8.43 -2.44
C MET A 79 -4.51 7.24 -2.10
N GLU A 80 -4.62 6.25 -2.99
CA GLU A 80 -5.43 5.04 -2.80
C GLU A 80 -4.86 4.16 -1.68
N GLU A 81 -3.53 3.98 -1.65
CA GLU A 81 -2.84 3.25 -0.59
C GLU A 81 -2.96 3.95 0.76
N ALA A 82 -2.64 5.24 0.82
CA ALA A 82 -2.68 6.02 2.04
C ALA A 82 -4.09 6.08 2.61
N PHE A 83 -5.10 6.33 1.77
CA PHE A 83 -6.50 6.33 2.21
C PHE A 83 -6.95 4.93 2.65
N TYR A 84 -6.44 3.84 2.05
CA TYR A 84 -6.73 2.49 2.54
C TYR A 84 -6.13 2.22 3.94
N LEU A 85 -4.87 2.60 4.17
CA LEU A 85 -4.22 2.47 5.48
C LEU A 85 -4.93 3.31 6.56
N CYS A 86 -5.36 4.51 6.21
CA CYS A 86 -6.06 5.43 7.11
C CYS A 86 -7.52 4.99 7.37
N TYR A 87 -8.33 4.84 6.32
CA TYR A 87 -9.77 4.59 6.46
C TYR A 87 -10.12 3.12 6.74
N ALA A 88 -9.55 2.19 5.96
CA ALA A 88 -9.93 0.77 6.03
C ALA A 88 -9.17 0.02 7.13
N LEU A 89 -7.86 0.25 7.25
CA LEU A 89 -7.03 -0.39 8.29
C LEU A 89 -6.92 0.43 9.58
N LYS A 90 -7.25 1.73 9.57
CA LYS A 90 -7.19 2.60 10.76
C LYS A 90 -5.85 2.56 11.47
N CYS A 91 -4.76 2.51 10.70
CA CYS A 91 -3.41 2.40 11.23
C CYS A 91 -2.50 3.57 10.88
N LEU A 92 -2.95 4.50 10.03
CA LEU A 92 -2.18 5.67 9.62
C LEU A 92 -3.00 6.94 9.81
N ASN A 93 -2.41 7.96 10.43
CA ASN A 93 -2.98 9.30 10.49
C ASN A 93 -2.41 10.15 9.35
N ILE A 94 -3.25 10.84 8.58
CA ILE A 94 -2.78 11.68 7.49
C ILE A 94 -2.91 13.14 7.87
N VAL A 95 -1.78 13.86 7.78
CA VAL A 95 -1.65 15.27 8.10
C VAL A 95 -1.34 16.06 6.84
N GLU A 96 -1.92 17.25 6.74
CA GLU A 96 -1.65 18.23 5.69
C GLU A 96 -1.44 19.58 6.36
N ASP A 97 -0.32 20.24 6.08
CA ASP A 97 0.05 21.51 6.72
C ASP A 97 -0.01 21.47 8.26
N GLN A 98 0.48 20.37 8.85
CA GLN A 98 0.46 20.10 10.31
C GLN A 98 -0.95 20.00 10.92
N CYS A 99 -1.99 19.92 10.08
CA CYS A 99 -3.37 19.73 10.51
C CYS A 99 -3.82 18.30 10.18
N PRO A 100 -4.19 17.47 11.16
CA PRO A 100 -4.79 16.17 10.89
C PRO A 100 -6.13 16.35 10.19
N LYS A 101 -6.34 15.61 9.11
CA LYS A 101 -7.61 15.64 8.36
C LYS A 101 -8.51 14.52 8.85
N SER A 102 -9.81 14.83 9.02
CA SER A 102 -10.81 13.78 9.21
C SER A 102 -10.99 12.97 7.92
N ASP A 103 -11.54 11.76 8.03
CA ASP A 103 -11.81 10.87 6.89
C ASP A 103 -12.56 11.59 5.76
N ASP A 104 -13.60 12.37 6.11
CA ASP A 104 -14.40 13.13 5.14
C ASP A 104 -13.60 14.26 4.49
N GLN A 105 -12.79 14.99 5.27
CA GLN A 105 -11.95 16.07 4.75
C GLN A 105 -10.88 15.52 3.81
N LEU A 106 -10.26 14.41 4.19
CA LEU A 106 -9.25 13.72 3.40
C LEU A 106 -9.85 13.20 2.09
N TRP A 107 -11.03 12.59 2.15
CA TRP A 107 -11.76 12.13 0.98
C TRP A 107 -12.04 13.26 -0.01
N GLN A 108 -12.54 14.41 0.47
CA GLN A 108 -12.77 15.57 -0.40
C GLN A 108 -11.47 16.15 -0.96
N CYS A 109 -10.39 16.15 -0.17
CA CYS A 109 -9.07 16.63 -0.60
C CYS A 109 -8.50 15.76 -1.73
N MET A 110 -8.50 14.44 -1.57
CA MET A 110 -8.00 13.52 -2.61
C MET A 110 -8.88 13.55 -3.86
N LYS A 111 -10.20 13.66 -3.70
CA LYS A 111 -11.15 13.80 -4.81
C LYS A 111 -10.95 15.11 -5.59
N SER A 112 -10.59 16.21 -4.94
CA SER A 112 -10.31 17.48 -5.64
C SER A 112 -8.98 17.46 -6.40
N ARG A 113 -8.03 16.63 -5.98
CA ARG A 113 -6.72 16.44 -6.63
C ARG A 113 -6.76 15.49 -7.82
N SER A 114 -7.61 14.46 -7.75
CA SER A 114 -7.80 13.51 -8.83
C SER A 114 -9.28 13.17 -9.00
N ALA A 115 -9.83 13.48 -10.18
CA ALA A 115 -11.20 13.11 -10.53
C ALA A 115 -11.40 11.59 -10.60
N LEU A 116 -10.33 10.83 -10.86
CA LEU A 116 -10.35 9.36 -10.94
C LEU A 116 -10.21 8.68 -9.57
N PHE A 117 -9.74 9.41 -8.54
CA PHE A 117 -9.47 8.84 -7.21
C PHE A 117 -10.62 8.00 -6.64
N PRO A 118 -11.90 8.44 -6.67
CA PRO A 118 -12.98 7.62 -6.13
C PRO A 118 -13.13 6.25 -6.81
N TYR A 119 -12.88 6.19 -8.12
CA TYR A 119 -12.97 4.96 -8.91
C TYR A 119 -11.76 4.07 -8.65
N LEU A 120 -10.56 4.65 -8.71
CA LEU A 120 -9.30 3.96 -8.43
C LEU A 120 -9.29 3.39 -7.01
N TYR A 121 -9.67 4.19 -6.01
CA TYR A 121 -9.78 3.73 -4.63
C TYR A 121 -10.80 2.60 -4.47
N LYS A 122 -11.95 2.67 -5.15
CA LYS A 122 -12.94 1.60 -5.07
C LYS A 122 -12.40 0.28 -5.62
N ALA A 123 -11.69 0.32 -6.75
CA ALA A 123 -11.03 -0.85 -7.32
C ALA A 123 -9.92 -1.38 -6.40
N TYR A 124 -9.06 -0.47 -5.92
CA TYR A 124 -7.94 -0.77 -5.03
C TYR A 124 -8.41 -1.44 -3.73
N SER A 125 -9.35 -0.80 -3.02
CA SER A 125 -9.91 -1.31 -1.77
C SER A 125 -10.61 -2.66 -1.96
N HIS A 126 -11.35 -2.85 -3.05
CA HIS A 126 -11.99 -4.13 -3.36
C HIS A 126 -10.99 -5.28 -3.51
N LEU A 127 -9.88 -5.04 -4.22
CA LEU A 127 -8.81 -6.02 -4.39
C LEU A 127 -8.10 -6.32 -3.06
N ARG A 128 -7.73 -5.28 -2.30
CA ARG A 128 -7.08 -5.44 -0.99
C ARG A 128 -7.96 -6.17 0.03
N MET A 129 -9.27 -5.90 0.07
CA MET A 129 -10.23 -6.63 0.92
C MET A 129 -10.32 -8.12 0.56
N LYS A 130 -10.08 -8.47 -0.71
CA LYS A 130 -9.96 -9.85 -1.18
C LYS A 130 -8.57 -10.45 -1.00
N ASN A 131 -7.70 -9.78 -0.22
CA ASN A 131 -6.33 -10.18 0.09
C ASN A 131 -5.42 -10.29 -1.16
N TRP A 132 -5.69 -9.48 -2.18
CA TRP A 132 -4.76 -9.32 -3.30
C TRP A 132 -3.68 -8.31 -2.95
N VAL A 133 -2.48 -8.55 -3.47
CA VAL A 133 -1.45 -7.53 -3.58
C VAL A 133 -1.75 -6.69 -4.81
N VAL A 134 -1.85 -5.37 -4.63
CA VAL A 134 -2.17 -4.41 -5.69
C VAL A 134 -0.99 -3.46 -5.81
N MET A 135 -0.40 -3.39 -7.00
CA MET A 135 0.71 -2.49 -7.32
C MET A 135 0.34 -1.60 -8.50
N SER A 136 1.11 -0.53 -8.72
CA SER A 136 0.98 0.34 -9.90
C SER A 136 1.08 -0.46 -11.20
N GLY A 137 0.13 -0.21 -12.12
CA GLY A 137 0.06 -0.85 -13.43
C GLY A 137 0.74 -0.08 -14.56
N ILE A 138 1.34 1.08 -14.27
CA ILE A 138 1.74 2.06 -15.29
C ILE A 138 2.73 1.48 -16.32
N THR A 139 3.63 0.60 -15.88
CA THR A 139 4.61 -0.08 -16.74
C THR A 139 3.99 -1.07 -17.73
N TYR A 140 2.74 -1.47 -17.49
CA TYR A 140 1.96 -2.38 -18.32
C TYR A 140 0.80 -1.69 -19.05
N GLY A 141 0.71 -0.36 -18.97
CA GLY A 141 -0.40 0.40 -19.56
C GLY A 141 -1.75 0.11 -18.89
N ALA A 142 -1.74 -0.20 -17.59
CA ALA A 142 -2.92 -0.44 -16.77
C ALA A 142 -2.88 0.45 -15.51
N ASP A 143 -3.99 0.56 -14.80
CA ASP A 143 -4.03 1.31 -13.54
C ASP A 143 -3.37 0.50 -12.41
N PHE A 144 -3.71 -0.78 -12.32
CA PHE A 144 -3.14 -1.68 -11.31
C PHE A 144 -2.70 -3.04 -11.87
N VAL A 145 -1.79 -3.68 -11.17
CA VAL A 145 -1.47 -5.10 -11.35
C VAL A 145 -1.79 -5.86 -10.06
N ALA A 146 -2.52 -6.97 -10.20
CA ALA A 146 -2.94 -7.79 -9.07
C ALA A 146 -2.16 -9.12 -8.98
N TYR A 147 -1.67 -9.42 -7.77
CA TYR A 147 -0.95 -10.65 -7.45
C TYR A 147 -1.63 -11.38 -6.28
N ARG A 148 -1.62 -12.72 -6.30
CA ARG A 148 -2.08 -13.55 -5.18
C ARG A 148 -1.14 -13.53 -3.98
N HIS A 149 0.14 -13.31 -4.25
CA HIS A 149 1.23 -13.35 -3.28
C HIS A 149 2.27 -12.29 -3.67
N HIS A 150 3.36 -12.19 -2.89
CA HIS A 150 4.45 -11.26 -3.16
C HIS A 150 4.96 -11.36 -4.62
N PRO A 151 5.19 -10.24 -5.33
CA PRO A 151 5.63 -10.22 -6.73
C PRO A 151 6.94 -10.97 -6.99
N GLU A 152 7.79 -11.18 -5.99
CA GLU A 152 8.99 -12.02 -6.10
C GLU A 152 8.69 -13.52 -6.21
N LEU A 153 7.52 -13.96 -5.71
CA LEU A 153 7.15 -15.37 -5.62
C LEU A 153 6.26 -15.81 -6.79
N VAL A 154 5.43 -14.91 -7.31
CA VAL A 154 4.44 -15.19 -8.35
C VAL A 154 4.46 -14.15 -9.47
N HIS A 155 4.03 -14.55 -10.65
CA HIS A 155 3.65 -13.59 -11.69
C HIS A 155 2.30 -12.96 -11.36
N SER A 156 2.07 -11.77 -11.91
CA SER A 156 0.75 -11.15 -11.87
C SER A 156 -0.30 -12.04 -12.55
N GLU A 157 -1.53 -11.98 -12.04
CA GLU A 157 -2.66 -12.69 -12.63
C GLU A 157 -3.50 -11.75 -13.49
N TYR A 158 -3.61 -10.49 -13.08
CA TYR A 158 -4.45 -9.50 -13.76
C TYR A 158 -3.72 -8.17 -13.89
N ALA A 159 -3.91 -7.55 -15.06
CA ALA A 159 -3.80 -6.11 -15.24
C ALA A 159 -5.22 -5.53 -15.16
N VAL A 160 -5.40 -4.47 -14.39
CA VAL A 160 -6.70 -3.88 -14.06
C VAL A 160 -6.76 -2.46 -14.60
N ILE A 161 -7.80 -2.17 -15.38
CA ILE A 161 -8.11 -0.84 -15.92
C ILE A 161 -9.45 -0.41 -15.32
N VAL A 162 -9.54 0.84 -14.86
CA VAL A 162 -10.67 1.41 -14.14
C VAL A 162 -11.40 2.46 -14.96
#